data_AF-A0AAX4HLA0-F1
#
_entry.id   AF-A0AAX4HLA0-F1
#
_cell.length_a   1.000
_cell.length_b   1.000
_cell.length_c   1.000
_cell.angle_alpha   90.00
_cell.angle_beta   90.00
_cell.angle_gamma   90.00
#
_symmetry.space_group_name_H-M   'P 1'
#
loop_
_entity.id
_entity.type
_entity.pdbx_description
1 polymer ?
#
loop_
_entity_poly.entity_id
_entity_poly.type
_entity_poly.pdbx_seq_one_letter_code
_entity_poly.pdbx_strand_id
1 'polypeptide(L)'
;MDWKDFFKLSVIKEGPSGGHPYFHSELKVPENFSMEELLIKEFDHLELTPQEKKHLTINHRKILLRERYFHCAEFERIVLNFLERLAHEKDQELTFSTSGGGIYLFVALLKHPEVLKEKKLICYTSEFPLLNAKFSQGKEPNLVLIHKKEAPSYFKNLPTLWQSPL
;
A
#
# COMPACT_ATOMS: atom_id res chain seq x y z
N MET A 1 5.27 -11.70 -20.55
CA MET A 1 5.22 -10.24 -20.36
C MET A 1 5.67 -10.00 -18.93
N ASP A 2 6.96 -9.71 -18.71
CA ASP A 2 7.56 -9.56 -17.37
C ASP A 2 7.05 -8.29 -16.68
N TRP A 3 6.11 -8.45 -15.77
CA TRP A 3 5.44 -7.36 -15.07
C TRP A 3 6.13 -6.95 -13.74
N LYS A 4 7.43 -7.25 -13.64
CA LYS A 4 8.44 -6.74 -12.69
C LYS A 4 8.49 -7.45 -11.34
N ASP A 5 9.67 -8.02 -11.11
CA ASP A 5 10.10 -8.94 -10.05
C ASP A 5 10.15 -8.33 -8.65
N PHE A 6 9.52 -7.17 -8.44
CA PHE A 6 9.54 -6.46 -7.16
C PHE A 6 8.43 -5.41 -7.03
N PHE A 7 7.97 -5.16 -5.80
CA PHE A 7 7.16 -3.99 -5.45
C PHE A 7 8.05 -2.79 -5.23
N LYS A 8 7.83 -1.72 -6.00
CA LYS A 8 8.37 -0.41 -5.66
C LYS A 8 7.58 0.15 -4.48
N LEU A 9 8.28 0.40 -3.39
CA LEU A 9 7.75 0.98 -2.16
C LEU A 9 8.23 2.42 -2.09
N SER A 10 7.45 3.34 -2.66
CA SER A 10 7.82 4.76 -2.77
C SER A 10 6.96 5.62 -1.85
N VAL A 11 7.65 6.42 -1.04
CA VAL A 11 7.06 7.43 -0.15
C VAL A 11 7.67 8.77 -0.50
N ILE A 12 6.82 9.78 -0.66
CA ILE A 12 7.17 11.17 -0.95
C ILE A 12 6.70 11.99 0.24
N LYS A 13 7.59 12.78 0.85
CA LYS A 13 7.24 13.73 1.92
C LYS A 13 6.75 15.01 1.25
N GLU A 14 5.52 15.40 1.58
CA GLU A 14 4.91 16.62 1.06
C GLU A 14 5.29 17.80 1.96
N GLY A 15 5.63 18.93 1.35
CA GLY A 15 5.93 20.16 2.07
C GLY A 15 5.54 21.41 1.27
N PRO A 16 5.78 22.61 1.82
CA PRO A 16 5.40 23.88 1.19
C PRO A 16 6.04 24.10 -0.19
N SER A 17 7.22 23.51 -0.42
CA SER A 17 7.97 23.57 -1.68
C SER A 17 7.62 22.44 -2.66
N GLY A 18 6.64 21.59 -2.33
CA GLY A 18 6.25 20.42 -3.10
C GLY A 18 6.65 19.09 -2.47
N GLY A 19 6.47 18.02 -3.24
CA GLY A 19 6.78 16.65 -2.83
C GLY A 19 8.24 16.27 -3.07
N HIS A 20 8.91 15.76 -2.03
CA HIS A 20 10.30 15.32 -2.08
C HIS A 20 10.41 13.81 -1.82
N PRO A 21 11.25 13.06 -2.57
CA PRO A 21 11.46 11.65 -2.30
C PRO A 21 11.88 11.41 -0.85
N TYR A 22 11.08 10.63 -0.13
CA TYR A 22 11.30 10.37 1.29
C TYR A 22 11.85 8.98 1.52
N PHE A 23 11.21 7.95 0.98
CA PHE A 23 11.66 6.58 1.17
C PHE A 23 11.44 5.81 -0.11
N HIS A 24 12.43 4.99 -0.47
CA HIS A 24 12.34 4.11 -1.62
C HIS A 24 12.96 2.78 -1.28
N SER A 25 12.23 1.70 -1.56
CA SER A 25 12.73 0.34 -1.46
C SER A 25 12.04 -0.53 -2.51
N GLU A 26 12.62 -1.71 -2.73
CA GLU A 26 12.09 -2.71 -3.64
C GLU A 26 11.94 -4.02 -2.87
N LEU A 27 10.72 -4.58 -2.86
CA LEU A 27 10.43 -5.87 -2.25
C LEU A 27 10.33 -6.92 -3.35
N LYS A 28 11.28 -7.84 -3.44
CA LYS A 28 11.30 -8.85 -4.49
C LYS A 28 10.10 -9.80 -4.40
N VAL A 29 9.50 -10.08 -5.55
CA VAL A 29 8.49 -11.13 -5.71
C VAL A 29 9.21 -12.40 -6.15
N PRO A 30 8.88 -13.59 -5.60
CA PRO A 30 9.42 -14.85 -6.09
C PRO A 30 9.19 -15.00 -7.60
N GLU A 31 10.23 -15.47 -8.31
CA GLU A 31 10.31 -15.53 -9.78
C GLU A 31 9.21 -16.40 -10.42
N ASN A 32 8.62 -17.32 -9.67
CA ASN A 32 7.60 -18.25 -10.16
C ASN A 32 6.22 -17.89 -9.61
N PHE A 33 5.51 -17.04 -10.35
CA PHE A 33 4.09 -16.81 -10.12
C PHE A 33 3.28 -17.79 -10.99
N SER A 34 2.65 -18.79 -10.37
CA SER A 34 1.87 -19.78 -11.12
C SER A 34 0.45 -19.26 -11.37
N MET A 35 -0.12 -19.57 -12.55
CA MET A 35 -1.53 -19.25 -12.83
C MET A 35 -2.51 -19.97 -11.90
N GLU A 36 -2.07 -21.06 -11.24
CA GLU A 36 -2.89 -21.81 -10.29
C GLU A 36 -3.14 -21.00 -9.01
N GLU A 37 -2.19 -20.17 -8.59
CA GLU A 37 -2.33 -19.30 -7.42
C GLU A 37 -3.46 -18.26 -7.63
N LEU A 38 -3.76 -17.90 -8.88
CA LEU A 38 -4.84 -16.95 -9.23
C LEU A 38 -6.24 -17.57 -9.32
N LEU A 39 -6.37 -18.87 -9.07
CA LEU A 39 -7.68 -19.52 -9.09
C LEU A 39 -8.52 -18.99 -7.91
N ILE A 40 -9.82 -18.72 -8.13
CA ILE A 40 -10.69 -18.14 -7.10
C ILE A 40 -10.70 -18.99 -5.81
N LYS A 41 -10.56 -20.31 -5.94
CA LYS A 41 -10.49 -21.25 -4.81
C LYS A 41 -9.34 -20.93 -3.82
N GLU A 42 -8.23 -20.36 -4.28
CA GLU A 42 -7.10 -19.99 -3.42
C GLU A 42 -7.44 -18.84 -2.46
N PHE A 43 -8.53 -18.11 -2.74
CA PHE A 43 -9.04 -17.00 -1.93
C PHE A 43 -10.25 -17.38 -1.07
N ASP A 44 -10.59 -18.66 -0.97
CA ASP A 44 -11.74 -19.12 -0.17
C ASP A 44 -11.56 -18.81 1.33
N HIS A 45 -10.32 -18.69 1.80
CA HIS A 45 -9.97 -18.26 3.16
C HIS A 45 -10.44 -16.83 3.51
N LEU A 46 -10.81 -16.01 2.51
CA LEU A 46 -11.37 -14.67 2.73
C LEU A 46 -12.87 -14.70 3.05
N GLU A 47 -13.52 -15.87 3.00
CA GLU A 47 -14.94 -16.06 3.36
C GLU A 47 -15.91 -15.17 2.56
N LEU A 48 -15.52 -14.78 1.34
CA LEU A 48 -16.31 -13.91 0.47
C LEU A 48 -17.57 -14.59 -0.07
N THR A 49 -18.66 -13.85 -0.16
CA THR A 49 -19.90 -14.30 -0.79
C THR A 49 -19.70 -14.57 -2.29
N PRO A 50 -20.58 -15.38 -2.93
CA PRO A 50 -20.53 -15.60 -4.37
C PRO A 50 -20.59 -14.31 -5.20
N GLN A 51 -21.30 -13.29 -4.71
CA GLN A 51 -21.38 -11.99 -5.37
C GLN A 51 -20.05 -11.23 -5.25
N GLU A 52 -19.40 -11.21 -4.10
CA GLU A 52 -18.08 -10.59 -3.91
C GLU A 52 -16.99 -11.30 -4.73
N LYS A 53 -17.01 -12.63 -4.78
CA LYS A 53 -16.08 -13.42 -5.61
C LYS A 53 -16.19 -13.07 -7.10
N LYS A 54 -17.40 -12.76 -7.61
CA LYS A 54 -17.59 -12.31 -9.00
C LYS A 54 -16.92 -10.97 -9.31
N HIS A 55 -16.79 -10.08 -8.32
CA HIS A 55 -16.10 -8.79 -8.47
C HIS A 55 -14.56 -8.92 -8.33
N LEU A 56 -14.08 -10.11 -7.98
CA LEU A 56 -12.67 -10.38 -7.75
C LEU A 56 -11.95 -10.65 -9.09
N THR A 57 -11.57 -9.56 -9.77
CA THR A 57 -10.79 -9.58 -11.00
C THR A 57 -9.44 -10.27 -10.83
N ILE A 58 -8.79 -10.65 -11.94
CA ILE A 58 -7.41 -11.15 -11.92
C ILE A 58 -6.47 -10.16 -11.22
N ASN A 59 -6.70 -8.86 -11.34
CA ASN A 59 -5.90 -7.84 -10.66
C ASN A 59 -6.13 -7.85 -9.14
N HIS A 60 -7.38 -8.01 -8.68
CA HIS A 60 -7.67 -8.17 -7.25
C HIS A 60 -6.99 -9.41 -6.67
N ARG A 61 -7.01 -10.53 -7.39
CA ARG A 61 -6.35 -11.79 -6.99
C ARG A 61 -4.84 -11.65 -6.92
N LYS A 62 -4.24 -10.99 -7.91
CA LYS A 62 -2.83 -10.62 -7.86
C LYS A 62 -2.54 -9.81 -6.60
N ILE A 63 -3.31 -8.77 -6.30
CA ILE A 63 -3.11 -7.94 -5.11
C ILE A 63 -3.19 -8.77 -3.82
N LEU A 64 -4.21 -9.62 -3.67
CA LEU A 64 -4.40 -10.46 -2.47
C LEU A 64 -3.28 -11.48 -2.28
N LEU A 65 -2.87 -12.18 -3.33
CA LEU A 65 -1.70 -13.07 -3.24
C LEU A 65 -0.45 -12.29 -2.87
N ARG A 66 -0.36 -11.03 -3.29
CA ARG A 66 0.80 -10.20 -2.98
C ARG A 66 0.79 -9.69 -1.54
N GLU A 67 -0.36 -9.63 -0.86
CA GLU A 67 -0.41 -9.35 0.58
C GLU A 67 0.41 -10.35 1.39
N ARG A 68 0.51 -11.62 0.95
CA ARG A 68 1.39 -12.62 1.59
C ARG A 68 2.87 -12.21 1.58
N TYR A 69 3.30 -11.38 0.62
CA TYR A 69 4.69 -10.90 0.54
C TYR A 69 4.94 -9.70 1.44
N PHE A 70 3.91 -8.94 1.82
CA PHE A 70 3.99 -7.94 2.88
C PHE A 70 3.99 -8.58 4.29
N HIS A 71 4.20 -9.90 4.36
CA HIS A 71 4.37 -10.67 5.59
C HIS A 71 5.68 -11.49 5.60
N CYS A 72 6.62 -11.20 4.70
CA CYS A 72 7.93 -11.85 4.69
C CYS A 72 8.99 -11.09 5.52
N ALA A 73 10.07 -11.78 5.87
CA ALA A 73 11.18 -11.21 6.64
C ALA A 73 11.88 -10.03 5.92
N GLU A 74 11.92 -10.07 4.59
CA GLU A 74 12.49 -8.97 3.80
C GLU A 74 11.64 -7.70 3.94
N PHE A 75 10.32 -7.81 3.85
CA PHE A 75 9.43 -6.68 4.04
C PHE A 75 9.51 -6.13 5.46
N GLU A 76 9.55 -6.99 6.48
CA GLU A 76 9.72 -6.56 7.87
C GLU A 76 11.00 -5.74 8.05
N ARG A 77 12.13 -6.17 7.46
CA ARG A 77 13.37 -5.39 7.46
C ARG A 77 13.19 -4.01 6.80
N ILE A 78 12.45 -3.94 5.69
CA ILE A 78 12.16 -2.65 5.03
C ILE A 78 11.31 -1.75 5.94
N VAL A 79 10.32 -2.32 6.63
CA VAL A 79 9.46 -1.59 7.59
C VAL A 79 10.30 -1.02 8.74
N LEU A 80 11.22 -1.82 9.30
CA LEU A 80 12.13 -1.35 10.37
C LEU A 80 13.01 -0.18 9.90
N ASN A 81 13.56 -0.24 8.69
CA ASN A 81 14.34 0.87 8.12
C ASN A 81 13.49 2.13 7.92
N PHE A 82 12.23 1.96 7.51
CA PHE A 82 11.29 3.07 7.36
C PHE A 82 10.93 3.70 8.71
N LEU A 83 10.69 2.88 9.73
CA LEU A 83 10.44 3.30 11.12
C LEU A 83 11.62 4.07 11.70
N GLU A 84 12.84 3.55 11.53
CA GLU A 84 14.05 4.23 11.98
C GLU A 84 14.15 5.61 11.33
N ARG A 85 13.89 5.73 10.03
CA ARG A 85 13.91 7.02 9.35
C ARG A 85 12.84 7.99 9.88
N LEU A 86 11.63 7.52 10.15
CA LEU A 86 10.57 8.32 10.75
C LEU A 86 10.92 8.80 12.17
N ALA A 87 11.58 7.96 12.96
CA ALA A 87 12.02 8.31 14.32
C ALA A 87 13.05 9.45 14.33
N HIS A 88 13.89 9.55 13.29
CA HIS A 88 14.87 10.62 13.14
C HIS A 88 14.27 11.94 12.60
N GLU A 89 13.02 11.95 12.15
CA GLU A 89 12.36 13.19 11.75
C GLU A 89 12.18 14.11 12.94
N LYS A 90 12.45 15.40 12.77
CA LYS A 90 12.22 16.40 13.83
C LYS A 90 10.76 16.82 13.89
N ASP A 91 10.09 16.86 12.74
CA ASP A 91 8.69 17.27 12.66
C ASP A 91 7.80 16.23 13.35
N GLN A 92 6.83 16.71 14.12
CA GLN A 92 5.85 15.85 14.81
C GLN A 92 4.65 15.54 13.91
N GLU A 93 4.32 16.42 12.97
CA GLU A 93 3.28 16.18 11.96
C GLU A 93 3.92 16.12 10.57
N LEU A 94 3.71 14.99 9.90
CA LEU A 94 4.34 14.68 8.60
C LEU A 94 3.25 14.31 7.60
N THR A 95 3.34 14.90 6.42
CA THR A 95 2.44 14.61 5.30
C THR A 95 3.18 13.88 4.21
N PHE A 96 2.57 12.84 3.66
CA PHE A 96 3.17 11.98 2.64
C PHE A 96 2.21 11.71 1.49
N SER A 97 2.77 11.35 0.35
CA SER A 97 2.08 10.59 -0.67
C SER A 97 2.85 9.32 -1.02
N THR A 98 2.12 8.30 -1.47
CA THR A 98 2.69 7.01 -1.83
C THR A 98 2.39 6.64 -3.28
N SER A 99 3.28 5.86 -3.88
CA SER A 99 3.04 5.19 -5.16
C SER A 99 3.54 3.74 -5.12
N GLY A 100 2.94 2.87 -5.93
CA GLY A 100 3.20 1.44 -5.87
C GLY A 100 2.82 0.86 -4.51
N GLY A 101 3.63 -0.05 -3.99
CA GLY A 101 3.40 -0.67 -2.68
C GLY A 101 3.71 0.22 -1.47
N GLY A 102 4.01 1.51 -1.66
CA GLY A 102 4.37 2.42 -0.56
C GLY A 102 3.31 2.51 0.56
N ILE A 103 2.03 2.34 0.22
CA ILE A 103 0.94 2.34 1.21
C ILE A 103 1.06 1.19 2.23
N TYR A 104 1.64 0.06 1.85
CA TYR A 104 1.82 -1.08 2.75
C TYR A 104 2.82 -0.78 3.86
N LEU A 105 3.77 0.16 3.64
CA LEU A 105 4.65 0.64 4.72
C LEU A 105 3.85 1.35 5.81
N PHE A 106 2.88 2.19 5.45
CA PHE A 106 2.03 2.89 6.39
C PHE A 106 1.07 1.94 7.12
N VAL A 107 0.53 0.94 6.41
CA VAL A 107 -0.28 -0.10 7.05
C VAL A 107 0.54 -0.91 8.05
N ALA A 108 1.81 -1.21 7.74
CA ALA A 108 2.69 -1.92 8.66
C ALA A 108 2.93 -1.15 9.97
N LEU A 109 2.90 0.19 9.95
CA LEU A 109 3.07 1.02 11.16
C LEU A 109 2.01 0.73 12.25
N LEU A 110 0.84 0.21 11.87
CA LEU A 110 -0.18 -0.19 12.85
C LEU A 110 0.29 -1.33 13.78
N LYS A 111 1.29 -2.11 13.35
CA LYS A 111 1.96 -3.12 14.18
C LYS A 111 3.08 -2.53 15.05
N HIS A 112 3.49 -1.29 14.79
CA HIS A 112 4.57 -0.58 15.48
C HIS A 112 4.09 0.79 16.01
N PRO A 113 3.18 0.79 17.00
CA PRO A 113 2.51 2.01 17.46
C PRO A 113 3.46 3.03 18.11
N GLU A 114 4.67 2.63 18.50
CA GLU A 114 5.63 3.51 19.20
C GLU A 114 5.94 4.79 18.42
N VAL A 115 6.18 4.70 17.11
CA VAL A 115 6.39 5.89 16.26
C VAL A 115 5.14 6.77 16.22
N LEU A 116 3.95 6.18 16.27
CA LEU A 116 2.68 6.89 16.19
C LEU A 116 2.29 7.57 17.52
N LYS A 117 2.98 7.27 18.64
CA LYS A 117 2.82 8.03 19.89
C LYS A 117 3.44 9.43 19.80
N GLU A 118 4.48 9.58 19.00
CA GLU A 118 5.25 10.81 18.87
C GLU A 118 4.99 11.56 17.56
N LYS A 119 4.57 10.82 16.52
CA LYS A 119 4.37 11.34 15.17
C LYS A 119 2.93 11.18 14.74
N LYS A 120 2.38 12.26 14.18
CA LYS A 120 1.15 12.25 13.40
C LYS A 120 1.49 12.21 11.92
N LEU A 121 1.04 11.16 11.24
CA LEU A 121 1.32 10.90 9.84
C LEU A 121 0.02 11.03 9.04
N ILE A 122 0.05 11.86 8.00
CA ILE A 122 -1.04 12.01 7.04
C ILE A 122 -0.53 11.46 5.71
N CYS A 123 -1.12 10.39 5.21
CA CYS A 123 -0.69 9.75 3.97
C CYS A 123 -1.79 9.80 2.92
N TYR A 124 -1.50 10.47 1.81
CA TYR A 124 -2.37 10.48 0.64
C TYR A 124 -2.02 9.33 -0.31
N THR A 125 -3.02 8.51 -0.66
CA THR A 125 -2.82 7.38 -1.56
C THR A 125 -3.91 7.32 -2.65
N SER A 126 -3.53 6.83 -3.83
CA SER A 126 -4.44 6.42 -4.90
C SER A 126 -4.72 4.92 -4.90
N GLU A 127 -4.08 4.18 -3.99
CA GLU A 127 -4.14 2.73 -3.86
C GLU A 127 -4.54 2.40 -2.43
N PHE A 128 -5.66 1.69 -2.25
CA PHE A 128 -6.00 1.12 -0.94
C PHE A 128 -5.68 -0.38 -0.92
N PRO A 129 -5.00 -0.86 0.12
CA PRO A 129 -4.89 -2.30 0.36
C PRO A 129 -6.26 -2.92 0.68
N LEU A 130 -6.45 -4.18 0.30
CA LEU A 130 -7.72 -4.90 0.41
C LEU A 130 -8.13 -5.18 1.86
N LEU A 131 -7.18 -5.06 2.78
CA LEU A 131 -7.39 -4.96 4.22
C LEU A 131 -8.50 -3.97 4.63
N ASN A 132 -8.95 -3.06 3.76
CA ASN A 132 -10.13 -2.20 3.98
C ASN A 132 -11.45 -2.91 4.34
N ALA A 133 -11.61 -4.22 4.16
CA ALA A 133 -12.81 -4.92 4.66
C ALA A 133 -12.87 -4.98 6.21
N LYS A 134 -11.76 -4.73 6.93
CA LYS A 134 -11.71 -4.66 8.40
C LYS A 134 -11.19 -3.34 8.96
N PHE A 135 -10.72 -2.41 8.13
CA PHE A 135 -10.14 -1.13 8.59
C PHE A 135 -11.18 -0.06 8.91
N SER A 136 -12.44 -0.29 8.55
CA SER A 136 -13.56 0.52 9.00
C SER A 136 -14.01 0.14 10.41
N GLN A 137 -13.10 0.12 11.40
CA GLN A 137 -13.37 0.20 12.85
C GLN A 137 -12.10 0.00 13.72
N GLY A 138 -11.22 1.00 13.81
CA GLY A 138 -10.12 1.03 14.80
C GLY A 138 -8.94 1.90 14.37
N LYS A 139 -8.95 3.22 14.61
CA LYS A 139 -8.53 3.93 15.85
C LYS A 139 -7.01 4.02 16.08
N GLU A 140 -6.24 4.46 15.09
CA GLU A 140 -4.96 5.10 15.39
C GLU A 140 -5.07 6.59 15.02
N PRO A 141 -5.33 7.50 15.98
CA PRO A 141 -5.58 8.91 15.68
C PRO A 141 -4.41 9.61 14.98
N ASN A 142 -3.20 9.06 15.14
CA ASN A 142 -1.97 9.63 14.62
C ASN A 142 -1.55 9.03 13.28
N LEU A 143 -2.35 8.15 12.67
CA LEU A 143 -2.16 7.71 11.29
C LEU A 143 -3.44 7.95 10.48
N VAL A 144 -3.39 8.93 9.58
CA VAL A 144 -4.52 9.31 8.72
C VAL A 144 -4.21 8.88 7.29
N LEU A 145 -4.98 7.94 6.76
CA LEU A 145 -4.90 7.53 5.35
C LEU A 145 -6.01 8.21 4.55
N ILE A 146 -5.64 9.03 3.59
CA ILE A 146 -6.57 9.81 2.76
C ILE A 146 -6.50 9.31 1.33
N HIS A 147 -7.66 8.92 0.79
CA HIS A 147 -7.78 8.64 -0.64
C HIS A 147 -7.71 9.94 -1.43
N LYS A 148 -6.78 10.04 -2.39
CA LYS A 148 -6.82 11.15 -3.34
C LYS A 148 -8.03 10.95 -4.29
N LYS A 149 -9.19 11.52 -3.93
CA LYS A 149 -10.36 11.62 -4.83
C LYS A 149 -10.23 12.77 -5.86
N GLU A 150 -9.22 13.63 -5.75
CA GLU A 150 -9.12 14.87 -6.53
C GLU A 150 -7.66 15.17 -6.94
N ALA A 151 -7.21 14.62 -8.06
CA ALA A 151 -6.04 15.14 -8.76
C ALA A 151 -6.49 16.12 -9.88
N PRO A 152 -5.73 17.18 -10.19
CA PRO A 152 -6.07 18.16 -11.23
C PRO A 152 -6.36 17.51 -12.60
N SER A 153 -7.29 18.11 -13.34
CA SER A 153 -7.97 17.57 -14.53
C SER A 153 -7.09 17.08 -15.69
N TYR A 154 -5.80 17.41 -15.73
CA TYR A 154 -4.87 16.97 -16.78
C TYR A 154 -4.49 15.47 -16.68
N PHE A 155 -4.58 14.86 -15.48
CA PHE A 155 -4.36 13.42 -15.31
C PHE A 155 -5.59 12.56 -15.66
N LYS A 156 -6.73 13.17 -16.03
CA LYS A 156 -7.95 12.43 -16.44
C LYS A 156 -7.73 11.52 -17.65
N ASN A 157 -6.66 11.73 -18.41
CA ASN A 157 -6.35 10.97 -19.62
C ASN A 157 -5.17 9.99 -19.44
N LEU A 158 -4.68 9.76 -18.21
CA LEU A 158 -3.61 8.78 -17.96
C LEU A 158 -4.16 7.52 -17.27
N PRO A 159 -3.84 6.30 -17.77
CA PRO A 159 -4.26 5.07 -17.14
C PRO A 159 -3.53 4.88 -15.80
N THR A 160 -4.27 4.82 -14.69
CA THR A 160 -3.79 4.28 -13.41
C THR A 160 -4.28 2.84 -13.26
N LEU A 161 -3.91 2.14 -12.16
CA LEU A 161 -4.36 0.78 -11.78
C LEU A 161 -5.88 0.53 -11.82
N TRP A 162 -6.68 1.55 -12.18
CA TRP A 162 -8.13 1.58 -12.36
C TRP A 162 -8.57 2.14 -13.72
N GLN A 163 -7.89 1.81 -14.81
CA GLN A 163 -8.57 1.75 -16.11
C GLN A 163 -8.76 0.30 -16.50
N SER A 164 -10.02 -0.15 -16.42
CA SER A 164 -10.51 -1.28 -17.21
C SER A 164 -10.16 -1.02 -18.68
N PRO A 165 -9.67 -2.00 -19.46
CA PRO A 165 -9.88 -1.93 -20.88
C PRO A 165 -11.38 -2.18 -21.12
N LEU A 166 -12.06 -1.08 -21.50
CA LEU A 166 -13.48 -0.96 -21.87
C LEU A 166 -14.46 -0.85 -20.69
#